data_AF-A0A8S4RT10-F1
#
_entry.id   AF-A0A8S4RT10-F1
#
_cell.length_a   1.000
_cell.length_b   1.000
_cell.length_c   1.000
_cell.angle_alpha   90.00
_cell.angle_beta   90.00
_cell.angle_gamma   90.00
#
_symmetry.space_group_name_H-M   'P 1'
#
loop_
_entity.id
_entity.type
_entity.pdbx_description
1 polymer ?
#
loop_
_entity_poly.entity_id
_entity_poly.type
_entity_poly.pdbx_seq_one_letter_code
_entity_poly.pdbx_strand_id
1 'polypeptide(L)'
;MFGLAILLAAGATLASGLANTPYVQSREAFTHARTLISEYLAPQDGDMHDPEARKHFSFGILAGVTAGLVTANRTDPAYNPLLVLDKTFPHAWRNYKQISQRGQTLLNEASAKINLIEDLIDNLCDAESVEQCNIKVNAKVQRNPHAYKLPADLLLLLGSVSDAIRDLEPTINTVTKGRTEIPYLIDNVQTSEFRTLVEDLADTYHKMRELHFRRYNPHIL
;
A
#
# COMPACT_ATOMS: atom_id res chain seq x y z
N MET A 1 13.25 9.02 -44.76
CA MET A 1 12.63 8.34 -43.59
C MET A 1 13.60 7.32 -42.97
N PHE A 2 14.80 7.75 -42.58
CA PHE A 2 15.85 6.88 -42.02
C PHE A 2 16.29 7.27 -40.60
N GLY A 3 15.59 8.24 -39.97
CA GLY A 3 15.91 8.73 -38.62
C GLY A 3 15.06 8.13 -37.49
N LEU A 4 13.92 7.50 -37.79
CA LEU A 4 13.02 6.96 -36.76
C LEU A 4 13.40 5.53 -36.30
N ALA A 5 14.04 4.75 -37.17
CA ALA A 5 14.50 3.40 -36.83
C ALA A 5 15.73 3.40 -35.90
N ILE A 6 16.55 4.45 -35.93
CA ILE A 6 17.73 4.59 -35.06
C ILE A 6 17.30 4.99 -33.63
N LEU A 7 16.19 5.71 -33.46
CA LEU A 7 15.62 6.00 -32.13
C LEU A 7 14.96 4.77 -31.49
N LEU A 8 14.38 3.86 -32.28
CA LEU A 8 13.85 2.59 -31.78
C LEU A 8 14.96 1.56 -31.48
N ALA A 9 16.07 1.58 -32.24
CA ALA A 9 17.24 0.76 -31.95
C ALA A 9 18.09 1.27 -30.77
N ALA A 10 18.12 2.60 -30.55
CA ALA A 10 18.71 3.20 -29.35
C ALA A 10 17.82 3.03 -28.10
N GLY A 11 16.50 2.91 -28.26
CA GLY A 11 15.58 2.53 -27.20
C GLY A 11 15.69 1.05 -26.78
N ALA A 12 16.02 0.16 -27.72
CA ALA A 12 16.12 -1.28 -27.46
C ALA A 12 17.46 -1.71 -26.82
N THR A 13 18.52 -0.93 -26.93
CA THR A 13 19.82 -1.19 -26.27
C THR A 13 19.97 -0.47 -24.93
N LEU A 14 19.08 0.47 -24.60
CA LEU A 14 18.92 1.02 -23.25
C LEU A 14 17.86 0.28 -22.42
N ALA A 15 16.98 -0.52 -23.05
CA ALA A 15 16.06 -1.42 -22.35
C ALA A 15 16.74 -2.66 -21.73
N SER A 16 18.02 -2.90 -22.04
CA SER A 16 18.88 -3.89 -21.38
C SER A 16 19.73 -3.29 -20.25
N GLY A 17 19.62 -1.98 -20.00
CA GLY A 17 20.11 -1.35 -18.80
C GLY A 17 19.04 -1.45 -17.72
N LEU A 18 19.08 -2.54 -16.93
CA LEU A 18 18.58 -2.63 -15.55
C LEU A 18 17.71 -1.43 -15.11
N ALA A 19 16.43 -1.42 -15.48
CA ALA A 19 15.46 -0.69 -14.69
C ALA A 19 15.45 -1.41 -13.34
N ASN A 20 16.30 -0.93 -12.43
CA ASN A 20 16.52 -1.59 -11.15
C ASN A 20 15.21 -1.62 -10.39
N THR A 21 14.76 -2.83 -10.05
CA THR A 21 13.56 -3.01 -9.25
C THR A 21 13.71 -2.25 -7.94
N PRO A 22 12.79 -1.32 -7.60
CA PRO A 22 13.04 -0.27 -6.60
C PRO A 22 12.73 -0.74 -5.17
N TYR A 23 13.45 -1.78 -4.70
CA TYR A 23 13.22 -2.37 -3.37
C TYR A 23 13.45 -1.39 -2.22
N VAL A 24 14.53 -0.62 -2.26
CA VAL A 24 14.86 0.36 -1.20
C VAL A 24 13.80 1.45 -1.12
N GLN A 25 13.43 2.03 -2.25
CA GLN A 25 12.42 3.08 -2.32
C GLN A 25 11.06 2.55 -1.87
N SER A 26 10.71 1.33 -2.26
CA SER A 26 9.45 0.68 -1.85
C SER A 26 9.40 0.46 -0.33
N ARG A 27 10.52 0.08 0.28
CA ARG A 27 10.64 -0.04 1.75
C ARG A 27 10.48 1.29 2.45
N GLU A 28 11.12 2.34 1.93
CA GLU A 28 11.01 3.70 2.47
C GLU A 28 9.58 4.21 2.39
N ALA A 29 8.95 4.09 1.22
CA ALA A 29 7.56 4.48 0.99
C ALA A 29 6.62 3.74 1.96
N PHE A 30 6.75 2.41 2.07
CA PHE A 30 5.93 1.63 3.00
C PHE A 30 6.16 2.01 4.46
N THR A 31 7.41 2.27 4.86
CA THR A 31 7.72 2.70 6.23
C THR A 31 7.05 4.04 6.56
N HIS A 32 7.10 5.00 5.64
CA HIS A 32 6.42 6.29 5.77
C HIS A 32 4.91 6.13 5.89
N ALA A 33 4.28 5.45 4.92
CA ALA A 33 2.84 5.26 4.90
C ALA A 33 2.34 4.45 6.11
N ARG A 34 3.08 3.43 6.55
CA ARG A 34 2.77 2.69 7.78
C ARG A 34 2.75 3.59 8.99
N THR A 35 3.73 4.49 9.12
CA THR A 35 3.84 5.43 10.24
C THR A 35 2.65 6.38 10.23
N LEU A 36 2.40 7.03 9.09
CA LEU A 36 1.24 7.90 8.88
C LEU A 36 -0.07 7.18 9.23
N ILE A 37 -0.34 6.03 8.62
CA ILE A 37 -1.59 5.30 8.85
C ILE A 37 -1.70 4.86 10.31
N SER A 38 -0.63 4.41 10.96
CA SER A 38 -0.67 3.99 12.37
C SER A 38 -1.00 5.17 13.30
N GLU A 39 -0.44 6.35 13.03
CA GLU A 39 -0.80 7.58 13.75
C GLU A 39 -2.27 7.91 13.57
N TYR A 40 -2.79 7.81 12.35
CA TYR A 40 -4.19 8.13 12.06
C TYR A 40 -5.18 7.07 12.58
N LEU A 41 -4.82 5.78 12.57
CA LEU A 41 -5.69 4.69 13.04
C LEU A 41 -5.66 4.51 14.57
N ALA A 42 -4.85 5.25 15.33
CA ALA A 42 -4.75 5.08 16.77
C ALA A 42 -6.14 5.09 17.44
N PRO A 43 -6.57 3.99 18.09
CA PRO A 43 -7.87 3.93 18.75
C PRO A 43 -7.78 4.73 20.05
N GLN A 44 -8.00 6.04 19.98
CA GLN A 44 -8.19 6.84 21.17
C GLN A 44 -9.63 6.72 21.66
N ASP A 45 -9.80 6.37 22.94
CA ASP A 45 -11.06 6.58 23.64
C ASP A 45 -11.22 8.09 23.84
N GLY A 46 -11.92 8.73 22.91
CA GLY A 46 -12.11 10.17 22.92
C GLY A 46 -13.52 10.54 22.46
N ASP A 47 -13.95 11.73 22.88
CA ASP A 47 -15.14 12.37 22.35
C ASP A 47 -14.90 12.70 20.86
N MET A 48 -15.85 12.40 19.98
CA MET A 48 -15.79 12.79 18.57
C MET A 48 -15.76 14.32 18.37
N HIS A 49 -16.10 15.07 19.41
CA HIS A 49 -16.01 16.53 19.43
C HIS A 49 -14.62 17.03 19.85
N ASP A 50 -13.73 16.18 20.37
CA ASP A 50 -12.34 16.56 20.66
C ASP A 50 -11.54 16.74 19.36
N PRO A 51 -10.96 17.93 19.09
CA PRO A 51 -10.13 18.18 17.92
C PRO A 51 -9.02 17.14 17.69
N GLU A 52 -8.40 16.62 18.76
CA GLU A 52 -7.33 15.62 18.62
C GLU A 52 -7.86 14.24 18.25
N ALA A 53 -9.05 13.87 18.74
CA ALA A 53 -9.68 12.60 18.41
C ALA A 53 -10.32 12.60 17.01
N ARG A 54 -10.75 13.78 16.51
CA ARG A 54 -11.44 13.92 15.21
C ARG A 54 -10.67 13.32 14.05
N LYS A 55 -9.35 13.50 14.00
CA LYS A 55 -8.52 12.96 12.90
C LYS A 55 -8.63 11.44 12.79
N HIS A 56 -8.70 10.75 13.94
CA HIS A 56 -8.83 9.29 14.00
C HIS A 56 -10.22 8.82 13.56
N PHE A 57 -11.27 9.55 13.96
CA PHE A 57 -12.64 9.28 13.49
C PHE A 57 -12.76 9.44 11.97
N SER A 58 -12.37 10.61 11.44
CA SER A 58 -12.50 10.91 10.02
C SER A 58 -11.66 9.95 9.17
N PHE A 59 -10.44 9.64 9.60
CA PHE A 59 -9.60 8.67 8.88
C PHE A 59 -10.17 7.25 8.95
N GLY A 60 -10.71 6.83 10.10
CA GLY A 60 -11.39 5.54 10.23
C GLY A 60 -12.57 5.39 9.28
N ILE A 61 -13.31 6.48 9.02
CA ILE A 61 -14.40 6.50 8.02
C ILE A 61 -13.83 6.37 6.61
N LEU A 62 -12.83 7.18 6.24
CA LEU A 62 -12.17 7.10 4.93
C LEU A 62 -11.65 5.68 4.67
N ALA A 63 -10.88 5.12 5.61
CA ALA A 63 -10.35 3.77 5.52
C ALA A 63 -11.46 2.71 5.43
N GLY A 64 -12.53 2.85 6.21
CA GLY A 64 -13.67 1.94 6.20
C GLY A 64 -14.41 1.92 4.88
N VAL A 65 -14.70 3.10 4.31
CA VAL A 65 -15.37 3.21 3.01
C VAL A 65 -14.46 2.69 1.89
N THR A 66 -13.18 3.07 1.88
CA THR A 66 -12.21 2.56 0.90
C THR A 66 -12.09 1.04 0.97
N ALA A 67 -12.05 0.43 2.16
CA ALA A 67 -12.03 -1.03 2.30
C ALA A 67 -13.32 -1.70 1.77
N GLY A 68 -14.48 -1.06 1.95
CA GLY A 68 -15.73 -1.49 1.34
C GLY A 68 -15.69 -1.46 -0.19
N LEU A 69 -15.14 -0.39 -0.76
CA LEU A 69 -14.94 -0.24 -2.21
C LEU A 69 -13.98 -1.30 -2.76
N VAL A 70 -12.84 -1.53 -2.10
CA VAL A 70 -11.87 -2.58 -2.43
C VAL A 70 -12.54 -3.96 -2.50
N THR A 71 -13.37 -4.28 -1.51
CA THR A 71 -14.09 -5.56 -1.47
C THR A 71 -15.10 -5.65 -2.60
N ALA A 72 -15.96 -4.63 -2.75
CA ALA A 72 -17.04 -4.63 -3.74
C ALA A 72 -16.52 -4.63 -5.19
N ASN A 73 -15.42 -3.93 -5.48
CA ASN A 73 -14.82 -3.86 -6.82
C ASN A 73 -14.44 -5.23 -7.37
N ARG A 74 -14.16 -6.22 -6.50
CA ARG A 74 -13.78 -7.58 -6.89
C ARG A 74 -14.94 -8.57 -6.87
N THR A 75 -15.96 -8.33 -6.04
CA THR A 75 -17.02 -9.31 -5.78
C THR A 75 -18.36 -8.96 -6.40
N ASP A 76 -18.61 -7.69 -6.73
CA ASP A 76 -19.89 -7.22 -7.24
C ASP A 76 -19.84 -7.02 -8.77
N PRO A 77 -20.54 -7.86 -9.57
CA PRO A 77 -20.59 -7.68 -11.02
C PRO A 77 -21.34 -6.42 -11.47
N ALA A 78 -22.12 -5.79 -10.59
CA ALA A 78 -22.82 -4.53 -10.81
C ALA A 78 -22.19 -3.37 -10.02
N TYR A 79 -20.87 -3.43 -9.80
CA TYR A 79 -20.12 -2.48 -9.00
C TYR A 79 -20.46 -1.02 -9.33
N ASN A 80 -20.98 -0.31 -8.34
CA ASN A 80 -21.22 1.12 -8.38
C ASN A 80 -20.64 1.77 -7.11
N PRO A 81 -19.57 2.56 -7.22
CA PRO A 81 -18.87 3.11 -6.06
C PRO A 81 -19.73 4.02 -5.19
N LEU A 82 -20.69 4.75 -5.76
CA LEU A 82 -21.59 5.62 -4.98
C LEU A 82 -22.59 4.81 -4.16
N LEU A 83 -23.10 3.69 -4.70
CA LEU A 83 -23.98 2.79 -3.95
C LEU A 83 -23.21 2.06 -2.83
N VAL A 84 -21.94 1.72 -3.08
CA VAL A 84 -21.08 1.13 -2.03
C VAL A 84 -20.78 2.16 -0.95
N LEU A 85 -20.51 3.41 -1.29
CA LEU A 85 -20.32 4.52 -0.35
C LEU A 85 -21.56 4.68 0.54
N ASP A 86 -22.74 4.81 -0.05
CA ASP A 86 -24.02 4.99 0.67
C ASP A 86 -24.26 3.87 1.70
N LYS A 87 -23.99 2.62 1.30
CA LYS A 87 -24.10 1.45 2.18
C LYS A 87 -23.02 1.42 3.26
N THR A 88 -21.77 1.71 2.90
CA THR A 88 -20.60 1.48 3.78
C THR A 88 -20.41 2.61 4.79
N PHE A 89 -20.72 3.85 4.42
CA PHE A 89 -20.49 5.01 5.27
C PHE A 89 -21.15 4.89 6.67
N PRO A 90 -22.46 4.54 6.81
CA PRO A 90 -23.08 4.37 8.12
C PRO A 90 -22.40 3.30 8.98
N HIS A 91 -21.90 2.23 8.36
CA HIS A 91 -21.16 1.17 9.04
C HIS A 91 -19.78 1.65 9.48
N ALA A 92 -19.06 2.38 8.62
CA ALA A 92 -17.76 2.93 8.92
C ALA A 92 -17.82 3.94 10.07
N TRP A 93 -18.83 4.81 10.07
CA TRP A 93 -19.08 5.76 11.14
C TRP A 93 -19.29 5.08 12.50
N ARG A 94 -20.16 4.06 12.56
CA ARG A 94 -20.49 3.35 13.82
C ARG A 94 -19.34 2.49 14.33
N ASN A 95 -18.47 2.00 13.45
CA ASN A 95 -17.46 0.99 13.78
C ASN A 95 -16.02 1.46 13.55
N TYR A 96 -15.78 2.78 13.50
CA TYR A 96 -14.45 3.33 13.19
C TYR A 96 -13.35 2.75 14.08
N LYS A 97 -13.58 2.53 15.38
CA LYS A 97 -12.61 1.90 16.30
C LYS A 97 -12.22 0.48 15.86
N GLN A 98 -13.20 -0.32 15.45
CA GLN A 98 -12.94 -1.69 15.00
C GLN A 98 -12.19 -1.68 13.67
N ILE A 99 -12.51 -0.73 12.78
CA ILE A 99 -11.79 -0.52 11.51
C ILE A 99 -10.34 -0.14 11.80
N SER A 100 -10.10 0.79 12.73
CA SER A 100 -8.79 1.16 13.24
C SER A 100 -7.97 -0.04 13.73
N GLN A 101 -8.54 -0.85 14.63
CA GLN A 101 -7.87 -2.03 15.17
C GLN A 101 -7.55 -3.06 14.08
N ARG A 102 -8.49 -3.31 13.15
CA ARG A 102 -8.28 -4.21 12.01
C ARG A 102 -7.21 -3.68 11.06
N GLY A 103 -7.22 -2.38 10.77
CA GLY A 103 -6.22 -1.73 9.94
C GLY A 103 -4.81 -1.85 10.53
N GLN A 104 -4.65 -1.61 11.84
CA GLN A 104 -3.36 -1.82 12.51
C GLN A 104 -2.90 -3.29 12.43
N THR A 105 -3.83 -4.23 12.60
CA THR A 105 -3.54 -5.67 12.46
C THR A 105 -3.04 -6.00 11.06
N LEU A 106 -3.67 -5.43 10.02
CA LEU A 106 -3.25 -5.63 8.62
C LEU A 106 -1.89 -5.00 8.33
N LEU A 107 -1.58 -3.82 8.86
CA LEU A 107 -0.25 -3.20 8.72
C LEU A 107 0.85 -4.05 9.36
N ASN A 108 0.56 -4.61 10.54
CA ASN A 108 1.49 -5.49 11.23
C ASN A 108 1.67 -6.81 10.46
N GLU A 109 0.59 -7.37 9.91
CA GLU A 109 0.63 -8.57 9.06
C GLU A 109 1.46 -8.32 7.78
N ALA A 110 1.26 -7.17 7.12
CA ALA A 110 2.02 -6.79 5.94
C ALA A 110 3.52 -6.67 6.27
N SER A 111 3.88 -5.97 7.34
CA SER A 111 5.26 -5.84 7.82
C SER A 111 5.90 -7.21 8.08
N ALA A 112 5.20 -8.09 8.79
CA ALA A 112 5.70 -9.43 9.10
C ALA A 112 5.96 -10.28 7.83
N LYS A 113 5.15 -10.10 6.78
CA LYS A 113 5.31 -10.85 5.51
C LYS A 113 6.45 -10.34 4.64
N ILE A 114 6.82 -9.06 4.75
CA ILE A 114 7.95 -8.48 4.02
C ILE A 114 9.25 -8.51 4.82
N ASN A 115 9.23 -8.83 6.11
CA ASN A 115 10.42 -8.80 6.97
C ASN A 115 11.63 -9.52 6.37
N LEU A 116 11.41 -10.67 5.71
CA LEU A 116 12.50 -11.43 5.09
C LEU A 116 13.21 -10.66 3.96
N ILE A 117 12.48 -9.84 3.19
CA ILE A 117 13.10 -8.99 2.16
C ILE A 117 13.67 -7.70 2.77
N GLU A 118 13.07 -7.16 3.83
CA GLU A 118 13.61 -6.01 4.57
C GLU A 118 14.97 -6.36 5.22
N ASP A 119 15.07 -7.50 5.91
CA ASP A 119 16.30 -8.02 6.48
C ASP A 119 17.38 -8.21 5.40
N LEU A 120 16.99 -8.69 4.21
CA LEU A 120 17.91 -8.85 3.09
C LEU A 120 18.47 -7.50 2.62
N ILE A 121 17.64 -6.46 2.55
CA ILE A 121 18.06 -5.10 2.20
C ILE A 121 19.04 -4.58 3.25
N ASP A 122 18.72 -4.69 4.54
CA ASP A 122 19.62 -4.21 5.62
C ASP A 122 20.99 -4.88 5.58
N ASN A 123 21.04 -6.17 5.30
CA ASN A 123 22.30 -6.92 5.23
C ASN A 123 23.15 -6.61 3.99
N LEU A 124 22.54 -6.16 2.90
CA LEU A 124 23.25 -5.97 1.62
C LEU A 124 23.63 -4.52 1.33
N CYS A 125 23.01 -3.57 2.01
CA CYS A 125 23.01 -2.18 1.56
C CYS A 125 23.78 -1.22 2.48
N ASP A 126 24.61 -1.77 3.37
CA ASP A 126 25.50 -0.95 4.19
C ASP A 126 26.58 -0.26 3.34
N ALA A 127 26.65 1.07 3.43
CA ALA A 127 27.56 1.96 2.70
C ALA A 127 27.46 1.99 1.15
N GLU A 128 26.38 1.48 0.55
CA GLU A 128 26.19 1.43 -0.91
C GLU A 128 25.21 2.48 -1.45
N SER A 129 25.30 2.79 -2.74
CA SER A 129 24.26 3.61 -3.39
C SER A 129 22.93 2.83 -3.47
N VAL A 130 21.82 3.56 -3.51
CA VAL A 130 20.47 2.97 -3.64
C VAL A 130 20.36 2.05 -4.87
N GLU A 131 20.95 2.45 -5.99
CA GLU A 131 20.96 1.64 -7.21
C GLU A 131 21.75 0.35 -7.04
N GLN A 132 22.94 0.41 -6.43
CA GLN A 132 23.79 -0.77 -6.20
C GLN A 132 23.10 -1.77 -5.27
N CYS A 133 22.49 -1.26 -4.21
CA CYS A 133 21.68 -2.05 -3.29
C CYS A 133 20.54 -2.77 -4.02
N ASN A 134 19.73 -2.04 -4.82
CA ASN A 134 18.63 -2.62 -5.58
C ASN A 134 19.10 -3.73 -6.54
N ILE A 135 20.26 -3.57 -7.19
CA ILE A 135 20.87 -4.60 -8.05
C ILE A 135 21.19 -5.86 -7.24
N LYS A 136 21.82 -5.72 -6.08
CA LYS A 136 22.21 -6.86 -5.23
C LYS A 136 21.02 -7.59 -4.66
N VAL A 137 20.02 -6.86 -4.19
CA VAL A 137 18.76 -7.42 -3.70
C VAL A 137 18.09 -8.20 -4.84
N ASN A 138 17.97 -7.61 -6.03
CA ASN A 138 17.40 -8.30 -7.20
C ASN A 138 18.15 -9.59 -7.54
N ALA A 139 19.48 -9.55 -7.54
CA ALA A 139 20.30 -10.74 -7.80
C ALA A 139 20.07 -11.85 -6.76
N LYS A 140 19.86 -11.50 -5.49
CA LYS A 140 19.56 -12.47 -4.42
C LYS A 140 18.15 -13.03 -4.53
N VAL A 141 17.16 -12.19 -4.86
CA VAL A 141 15.77 -12.62 -5.14
C VAL A 141 15.74 -13.63 -6.30
N GLN A 142 16.46 -13.34 -7.39
CA GLN A 142 16.54 -14.23 -8.56
C GLN A 142 17.28 -15.54 -8.27
N ARG A 143 18.31 -15.52 -7.42
CA ARG A 143 19.07 -16.73 -7.04
C ARG A 143 18.31 -17.63 -6.07
N ASN A 144 17.46 -17.08 -5.20
CA ASN A 144 16.64 -17.86 -4.27
C ASN A 144 15.17 -17.41 -4.29
N PRO A 145 14.45 -17.68 -5.40
CA PRO A 145 13.08 -17.21 -5.56
C PRO A 145 12.11 -17.87 -4.58
N HIS A 146 12.40 -19.09 -4.11
CA HIS A 146 11.54 -19.79 -3.16
C HIS A 146 11.43 -19.13 -1.79
N ALA A 147 12.47 -18.40 -1.37
CA ALA A 147 12.48 -17.65 -0.13
C ALA A 147 11.97 -16.21 -0.35
N TYR A 148 12.49 -15.52 -1.37
CA TYR A 148 12.36 -14.07 -1.44
C TYR A 148 11.36 -13.53 -2.46
N LYS A 149 10.95 -14.30 -3.48
CA LYS A 149 10.13 -13.75 -4.57
C LYS A 149 8.79 -13.20 -4.09
N LEU A 150 8.03 -13.97 -3.32
CA LEU A 150 6.73 -13.52 -2.85
C LEU A 150 6.82 -12.33 -1.88
N PRO A 151 7.71 -12.33 -0.86
CA PRO A 151 7.93 -11.14 -0.02
C PRO A 151 8.38 -9.91 -0.83
N ALA A 152 9.27 -10.10 -1.82
CA ALA A 152 9.77 -9.03 -2.67
C ALA A 152 8.67 -8.43 -3.55
N ASP A 153 7.85 -9.27 -4.20
CA ASP A 153 6.69 -8.81 -4.97
C ASP A 153 5.72 -8.01 -4.08
N LEU A 154 5.46 -8.49 -2.85
CA LEU A 154 4.58 -7.80 -1.90
C LEU A 154 5.18 -6.46 -1.47
N LEU A 155 6.48 -6.38 -1.19
CA LEU A 155 7.15 -5.13 -0.85
C LEU A 155 6.98 -4.08 -1.95
N LEU A 156 7.13 -4.47 -3.22
CA LEU A 156 6.99 -3.55 -4.36
C LEU A 156 5.54 -3.05 -4.51
N LEU A 157 4.56 -3.93 -4.33
CA LEU A 157 3.14 -3.54 -4.34
C LEU A 157 2.81 -2.59 -3.18
N LEU A 158 3.28 -2.91 -1.97
CA LEU A 158 3.14 -2.04 -0.80
C LEU A 158 3.81 -0.69 -1.04
N GLY A 159 5.00 -0.66 -1.65
CA GLY A 159 5.70 0.56 -2.02
C GLY A 159 4.87 1.44 -2.94
N SER A 160 4.35 0.87 -4.04
CA SER A 160 3.51 1.58 -5.01
C SER A 160 2.26 2.19 -4.37
N VAL A 161 1.54 1.40 -3.57
CA VAL A 161 0.35 1.88 -2.83
C VAL A 161 0.73 2.96 -1.82
N SER A 162 1.88 2.82 -1.17
CA SER A 162 2.36 3.76 -0.15
C SER A 162 2.79 5.10 -0.75
N ASP A 163 3.37 5.11 -1.95
CA ASP A 163 3.64 6.33 -2.69
C ASP A 163 2.33 7.08 -3.01
N ALA A 164 1.30 6.37 -3.47
CA ALA A 164 -0.01 6.97 -3.70
C ALA A 164 -0.64 7.55 -2.42
N ILE A 165 -0.49 6.86 -1.28
CA ILE A 165 -0.94 7.36 0.03
C ILE A 165 -0.15 8.60 0.45
N ARG A 166 1.17 8.62 0.23
CA ARG A 166 2.03 9.78 0.53
C ARG A 166 1.61 11.00 -0.30
N ASP A 167 1.32 10.80 -1.58
CA ASP A 167 0.85 11.89 -2.45
C ASP A 167 -0.52 12.43 -2.02
N LEU A 168 -1.35 11.57 -1.42
CA LEU A 168 -2.65 11.95 -0.84
C LEU A 168 -2.57 12.50 0.59
N GLU A 169 -1.42 12.44 1.26
CA GLU A 169 -1.27 12.85 2.66
C GLU A 169 -1.75 14.30 2.93
N PRO A 170 -1.41 15.33 2.12
CA PRO A 170 -1.92 16.68 2.33
C PRO A 170 -3.45 16.76 2.24
N THR A 171 -4.04 15.97 1.33
CA THR A 171 -5.49 15.87 1.15
C THR A 171 -6.13 15.19 2.33
N ILE A 172 -5.59 14.05 2.79
CA ILE A 172 -6.04 13.33 3.99
C ILE A 172 -5.99 14.26 5.20
N ASN A 173 -4.88 14.98 5.39
CA ASN A 173 -4.71 15.95 6.48
C ASN A 173 -5.78 17.05 6.43
N THR A 174 -6.09 17.56 5.23
CA THR A 174 -7.12 18.60 5.04
C THR A 174 -8.53 18.06 5.32
N VAL A 175 -8.86 16.91 4.73
CA VAL A 175 -10.18 16.27 4.86
C VAL A 175 -10.47 15.87 6.29
N THR A 176 -9.49 15.26 6.97
CA THR A 176 -9.67 14.79 8.36
C THR A 176 -9.80 15.95 9.35
N LYS A 177 -9.03 17.04 9.16
CA LYS A 177 -9.17 18.28 9.95
C LYS A 177 -10.49 19.00 9.70
N GLY A 178 -10.91 19.06 8.43
CA GLY A 178 -12.14 19.75 8.00
C GLY A 178 -13.42 18.96 8.23
N ARG A 179 -13.33 17.66 8.55
CA ARG A 179 -14.46 16.72 8.59
C ARG A 179 -15.27 16.72 7.29
N THR A 180 -14.56 16.73 6.17
CA THR A 180 -15.14 16.74 4.83
C THR A 180 -15.01 15.39 4.14
N GLU A 181 -14.97 14.30 4.92
CA GLU A 181 -14.80 12.94 4.40
C GLU A 181 -15.92 12.54 3.42
N ILE A 182 -17.18 12.89 3.70
CA ILE A 182 -18.30 12.53 2.81
C ILE A 182 -18.24 13.32 1.50
N PRO A 183 -18.17 14.67 1.49
CA PRO A 183 -18.01 15.41 0.24
C PRO A 183 -16.80 14.96 -0.56
N TYR A 184 -15.65 14.79 0.10
CA TYR A 184 -14.44 14.30 -0.55
C TYR A 184 -14.67 12.95 -1.24
N LEU A 185 -15.26 11.97 -0.53
CA LEU A 185 -15.54 10.66 -1.10
C LEU A 185 -16.53 10.76 -2.26
N ILE A 186 -17.62 11.52 -2.14
CA ILE A 186 -18.60 11.70 -3.22
C ILE A 186 -17.93 12.24 -4.49
N ASP A 187 -17.07 13.25 -4.35
CA ASP A 187 -16.41 13.90 -5.48
C ASP A 187 -15.31 13.02 -6.11
N ASN A 188 -14.70 12.11 -5.33
CA ASN A 188 -13.49 11.39 -5.76
C ASN A 188 -13.68 9.91 -6.05
N VAL A 189 -14.68 9.20 -5.49
CA VAL A 189 -14.79 7.72 -5.66
C VAL A 189 -14.99 7.26 -7.12
N GLN A 190 -15.28 8.18 -8.03
CA GLN A 190 -15.43 7.91 -9.46
C GLN A 190 -14.24 8.36 -10.31
N THR A 191 -13.27 9.08 -9.74
CA THR A 191 -12.08 9.53 -10.48
C THR A 191 -11.19 8.34 -10.84
N SER A 192 -10.39 8.49 -11.89
CA SER A 192 -9.41 7.47 -12.30
C SER A 192 -8.43 7.16 -11.17
N GLU A 193 -7.93 8.20 -10.51
CA GLU A 193 -6.92 8.13 -9.47
C GLU A 193 -7.41 7.32 -8.28
N PHE A 194 -8.65 7.59 -7.82
CA PHE A 194 -9.22 6.86 -6.69
C PHE A 194 -9.55 5.40 -7.06
N ARG A 195 -9.99 5.15 -8.29
CA ARG A 195 -10.24 3.78 -8.78
C ARG A 195 -8.96 2.97 -8.86
N THR A 196 -7.88 3.55 -9.39
CA THR A 196 -6.56 2.91 -9.42
C THR A 196 -6.09 2.58 -8.01
N LEU A 197 -6.22 3.52 -7.06
CA LEU A 197 -5.89 3.24 -5.65
C LEU A 197 -6.70 2.07 -5.08
N VAL A 198 -8.00 1.99 -5.37
CA VAL A 198 -8.87 0.87 -4.94
C VAL A 198 -8.44 -0.45 -5.57
N GLU A 199 -8.05 -0.45 -6.83
CA GLU A 199 -7.54 -1.64 -7.54
C GLU A 199 -6.21 -2.11 -6.96
N ASP A 200 -5.26 -1.21 -6.76
CA ASP A 200 -3.92 -1.50 -6.22
C ASP A 200 -4.00 -2.01 -4.77
N LEU A 201 -4.89 -1.43 -3.96
CA LEU A 201 -5.18 -1.92 -2.61
C LEU A 201 -5.79 -3.32 -2.63
N ALA A 202 -6.67 -3.62 -3.59
CA ALA A 202 -7.26 -4.94 -3.75
C ALA A 202 -6.20 -5.99 -4.11
N ASP A 203 -5.32 -5.68 -5.07
CA ASP A 203 -4.23 -6.56 -5.49
C ASP A 203 -3.23 -6.80 -4.35
N THR A 204 -2.87 -5.73 -3.62
CA THR A 204 -2.01 -5.81 -2.44
C THR A 204 -2.62 -6.71 -1.36
N TYR A 205 -3.90 -6.52 -1.05
CA TYR A 205 -4.61 -7.35 -0.08
C TYR A 205 -4.64 -8.82 -0.51
N HIS A 206 -4.90 -9.10 -1.79
CA HIS A 206 -4.92 -10.47 -2.31
C HIS A 206 -3.53 -11.12 -2.22
N LYS A 207 -2.49 -10.43 -2.68
CA LYS A 207 -1.09 -10.90 -2.59
C LYS A 207 -0.68 -11.19 -1.15
N MET A 208 -1.09 -10.32 -0.22
CA MET A 208 -0.87 -10.53 1.21
C MET A 208 -1.53 -11.82 1.71
N ARG A 209 -2.74 -12.18 1.22
CA ARG A 209 -3.41 -13.44 1.59
C ARG A 209 -2.79 -14.68 0.94
N GLU A 210 -2.24 -14.57 -0.25
CA GLU A 210 -1.49 -15.68 -0.89
C GLU A 210 -0.23 -16.08 -0.11
N LEU A 211 0.43 -15.09 0.51
CA LEU A 211 1.59 -15.30 1.37
C LEU A 211 1.19 -15.97 2.68
N HIS A 212 1.19 -17.29 2.72
CA HIS A 212 1.03 -18.01 3.97
C HIS A 212 2.32 -17.84 4.79
N PHE A 213 2.22 -17.59 6.09
CA PHE A 213 3.38 -17.73 6.97
C PHE A 213 3.85 -19.17 6.84
N ARG A 214 4.91 -19.41 6.05
CA ARG A 214 5.65 -20.66 6.15
C ARG A 214 6.16 -20.65 7.58
N ARG A 215 5.56 -21.47 8.45
CA ARG A 215 6.18 -21.81 9.73
C ARG A 215 7.55 -22.34 9.38
N TYR A 216 8.56 -21.51 9.58
CA TYR A 216 9.95 -21.93 9.54
C TYR A 216 10.05 -22.99 10.63
N ASN A 217 10.14 -24.26 10.24
CA ASN A 217 10.39 -25.35 11.16
C ASN A 217 11.90 -25.58 11.08
N PRO A 218 12.71 -25.09 12.03
CA PRO A 218 14.17 -25.22 12.00
C PRO A 218 14.68 -26.65 12.22
N HIS A 219 13.81 -27.66 12.15
CA HIS A 219 14.10 -29.06 12.43
C HIS A 219 13.89 -29.96 11.21
N ILE A 220 14.48 -29.62 10.06
CA ILE A 220 14.84 -30.60 9.03
C ILE A 220 16.17 -30.16 8.44
N LEU A 221 17.26 -30.55 9.11
CA LEU A 221 18.58 -30.76 8.53
C LEU A 221 18.82 -32.27 8.50
#